data_AF-A0AB74DS83-F1
#
_entry.id   AF-A0AB74DS83-F1
#
_cell.length_a   1.000
_cell.length_b   1.000
_cell.length_c   1.000
_cell.angle_alpha   90.00
_cell.angle_beta   90.00
_cell.angle_gamma   90.00
#
_symmetry.space_group_name_H-M   'P 1'
#
loop_
_entity.id
_entity.type
_entity.pdbx_description
1 polymer ?
#
loop_
_entity_poly.entity_id
_entity_poly.type
_entity_poly.pdbx_seq_one_letter_code
_entity_poly.pdbx_strand_id
1 'polypeptide(L)'
;MSKSKELLPLGSIVYLEEGTQKLVIVGRGVIFDDPDTGKQVLADYMGVLYPQGLQPESTIFFQHENIDKIIFEGYRDEEESRFLEIYHDWESELTIPRKEIVK
;
A
#
# COMPACT_ATOMS: atom_id res chain seq x y z
N MET A 1 -21.22 0.08 -1.36
CA MET A 1 -20.01 0.64 -0.71
C MET A 1 -19.29 -0.52 -0.05
N SER A 2 -18.32 -1.08 -0.75
CA SER A 2 -17.43 -2.09 -0.15
C SER A 2 -16.71 -1.39 1.00
N LYS A 3 -16.79 -1.93 2.22
CA LYS A 3 -15.89 -1.50 3.29
C LYS A 3 -14.47 -1.82 2.78
N SER A 4 -13.74 -0.84 2.25
CA SER A 4 -12.30 -1.01 2.08
C SER A 4 -11.78 -1.35 3.47
N LYS A 5 -11.01 -2.43 3.56
CA LYS A 5 -10.33 -2.76 4.81
C LYS A 5 -9.46 -1.55 5.17
N GLU A 6 -9.50 -1.15 6.43
CA GLU A 6 -8.72 -0.04 6.94
C GLU A 6 -7.24 -0.24 6.57
N LEU A 7 -6.58 0.83 6.11
CA LEU A 7 -5.19 0.71 5.68
C LEU A 7 -4.31 0.28 6.86
N LEU A 8 -3.37 -0.64 6.60
CA LEU A 8 -2.35 -1.00 7.56
C LEU A 8 -1.43 0.19 7.86
N PRO A 9 -0.98 0.36 9.11
CA PRO A 9 -0.04 1.41 9.48
C PRO A 9 1.32 1.23 8.82
N LEU A 10 2.07 2.33 8.71
CA LEU A 10 3.46 2.27 8.27
C LEU A 10 4.29 1.37 9.19
N GLY A 11 5.28 0.69 8.61
CA GLY A 11 6.10 -0.29 9.33
C GLY A 11 5.44 -1.67 9.49
N SER A 12 4.19 -1.86 9.04
CA SER A 12 3.58 -3.19 8.96
C SER A 12 4.40 -4.09 8.04
N ILE A 13 4.56 -5.36 8.44
CA ILE A 13 5.29 -6.38 7.69
C ILE A 13 4.30 -7.39 7.13
N VAL A 14 4.33 -7.60 5.82
CA VAL A 14 3.37 -8.45 5.11
C VAL A 14 4.03 -9.42 4.15
N TYR A 15 3.32 -10.49 3.80
CA TYR A 15 3.53 -11.25 2.56
C TYR A 15 2.40 -10.92 1.58
N LEU A 16 2.75 -10.82 0.30
CA LEU A 16 1.78 -10.76 -0.78
C LEU A 16 1.39 -12.17 -1.23
N GLU A 17 0.22 -12.30 -1.86
CA GLU A 17 -0.16 -13.50 -2.60
C GLU A 17 0.98 -13.91 -3.54
N GLU A 18 1.34 -15.19 -3.53
CA GLU A 18 2.47 -15.77 -4.31
C GLU A 18 3.86 -15.21 -3.99
N GLY A 19 3.96 -14.26 -3.06
CA GLY A 19 5.22 -13.67 -2.61
C GLY A 19 5.99 -14.61 -1.69
N THR A 20 7.31 -14.74 -1.91
CA THR A 20 8.22 -15.52 -1.06
C THR A 20 9.00 -14.67 -0.06
N GLN A 21 8.91 -13.34 -0.18
CA GLN A 21 9.67 -12.38 0.63
C GLN A 21 8.72 -11.47 1.41
N LYS A 22 9.16 -11.06 2.60
CA LYS A 22 8.45 -10.09 3.43
C LYS A 22 8.65 -8.70 2.87
N LEU A 23 7.60 -7.89 2.95
CA LEU A 23 7.65 -6.46 2.65
C LEU A 23 7.37 -5.64 3.91
N VAL A 24 8.06 -4.52 4.08
CA VAL A 24 7.67 -3.46 5.01
C VAL A 24 6.89 -2.41 4.24
N ILE A 25 5.72 -2.02 4.73
CA ILE A 25 4.94 -0.91 4.17
C ILE A 25 5.60 0.41 4.57
N VAL A 26 6.00 1.19 3.58
CA VAL A 26 6.69 2.49 3.74
C VAL A 26 5.94 3.67 3.11
N GLY A 27 4.88 3.41 2.34
CA GLY A 27 3.99 4.43 1.80
C GLY A 27 2.55 3.93 1.70
N ARG A 28 1.61 4.88 1.72
CA ARG A 28 0.16 4.64 1.65
C ARG A 28 -0.47 5.60 0.66
N GLY A 29 -1.45 5.13 -0.12
CA GLY A 29 -2.13 5.96 -1.12
C GLY A 29 -1.21 6.52 -2.19
N VAL A 30 -0.31 5.70 -2.72
CA VAL A 30 0.74 6.18 -3.60
C VAL A 30 0.20 6.30 -5.02
N ILE A 31 0.26 7.51 -5.57
CA ILE A 31 -0.01 7.76 -6.99
C ILE A 31 1.32 7.68 -7.72
N PHE A 32 1.38 6.84 -8.76
CA PHE A 32 2.57 6.69 -9.59
C PHE A 32 2.17 6.53 -11.07
N ASP A 33 3.13 6.80 -11.96
CA ASP A 33 2.95 6.54 -13.38
C ASP A 33 3.13 5.04 -13.63
N ASP A 34 2.05 4.38 -14.02
CA ASP A 34 2.05 2.97 -14.36
C ASP A 34 2.90 2.74 -15.63
N PRO A 35 4.03 2.02 -15.56
CA PRO A 35 4.87 1.79 -16.74
C PRO A 35 4.17 0.96 -17.81
N ASP A 36 3.17 0.15 -17.45
CA ASP A 36 2.45 -0.71 -18.39
C ASP A 36 1.44 0.10 -19.22
N THR A 37 0.78 1.08 -18.61
CA THR A 37 -0.32 1.83 -19.22
C THR A 37 0.00 3.28 -19.54
N GLY A 38 1.10 3.81 -19.00
CA GLY A 38 1.50 5.22 -19.10
C GLY A 38 0.56 6.20 -18.40
N LYS A 39 -0.34 5.71 -17.54
CA LYS A 39 -1.32 6.52 -16.81
C LYS A 39 -0.97 6.60 -15.34
N GLN A 40 -1.38 7.68 -14.69
CA GLN A 40 -1.36 7.75 -13.24
C GLN A 40 -2.37 6.77 -12.66
N VAL A 41 -1.92 6.00 -11.68
CA VAL A 41 -2.74 5.02 -10.96
C VAL A 41 -2.47 5.11 -9.46
N LEU A 42 -3.44 4.71 -8.65
CA LEU A 42 -3.36 4.63 -7.21
C LEU A 42 -3.03 3.20 -6.74
N ALA A 43 -2.05 3.05 -5.86
CA ALA A 43 -1.84 1.86 -5.06
C ALA A 43 -2.07 2.15 -3.58
N ASP A 44 -2.72 1.22 -2.88
CA ASP A 44 -2.91 1.34 -1.42
C ASP A 44 -1.57 1.44 -0.70
N TYR A 45 -0.56 0.68 -1.14
CA TYR A 45 0.72 0.57 -0.48
C TYR A 45 1.92 0.71 -1.42
N MET A 46 2.98 1.28 -0.86
CA MET A 46 4.34 1.13 -1.34
C MET A 46 5.14 0.39 -0.28
N GLY A 47 5.77 -0.71 -0.66
CA GLY A 47 6.58 -1.55 0.21
C GLY A 47 8.01 -1.72 -0.28
N VAL A 48 8.88 -2.13 0.63
CA VAL A 48 10.28 -2.47 0.37
C VAL A 48 10.61 -3.83 0.98
N LEU A 49 11.61 -4.51 0.44
CA LEU A 49 12.02 -5.84 0.91
C LEU A 49 12.50 -5.79 2.36
N TYR A 50 12.06 -6.75 3.17
CA TYR A 50 12.58 -6.98 4.52
C TYR A 50 13.53 -8.20 4.52
N PRO A 51 14.74 -8.10 5.12
CA PRO A 51 15.27 -7.00 5.94
C PRO A 51 16.14 -5.97 5.17
N GLN A 52 16.16 -6.02 3.83
CA GLN A 52 17.06 -5.21 3.00
C GLN A 52 16.76 -3.71 3.08
N GLY A 53 15.50 -3.33 3.23
CA GLY A 53 15.04 -1.95 3.27
C GLY A 53 14.91 -1.31 1.88
N LEU A 54 14.92 0.03 1.87
CA LEU A 54 14.70 0.83 0.66
C LEU A 54 15.88 0.72 -0.32
N GLN A 55 15.59 0.18 -1.49
CA GLN A 55 16.44 0.27 -2.68
C GLN A 55 15.59 0.95 -3.76
N PRO A 56 16.04 2.07 -4.36
CA PRO A 56 15.22 2.88 -5.28
C PRO A 56 14.59 2.08 -6.42
N GLU A 57 15.30 1.05 -6.88
CA GLU A 57 14.90 0.21 -8.01
C GLU A 57 14.05 -1.01 -7.60
N SER A 58 13.78 -1.22 -6.30
CA SER A 58 13.10 -2.41 -5.76
C SER A 58 11.88 -2.06 -4.90
N THR A 59 11.25 -0.92 -5.17
CA THR A 59 9.99 -0.54 -4.52
C THR A 59 8.84 -1.30 -5.17
N ILE A 60 7.92 -1.79 -4.34
CA ILE A 60 6.79 -2.61 -4.78
C ILE A 60 5.50 -1.88 -4.44
N PHE A 61 4.69 -1.62 -5.45
CA PHE A 61 3.35 -1.03 -5.29
C PHE A 61 2.30 -2.14 -5.32
N PHE A 62 1.40 -2.15 -4.34
CA PHE A 62 0.38 -3.20 -4.24
C PHE A 62 -0.92 -2.70 -3.59
N GLN A 63 -2.02 -3.39 -3.88
CA GLN A 63 -3.30 -3.15 -3.24
C GLN A 63 -3.43 -3.98 -1.97
N HIS A 64 -4.31 -3.54 -1.06
CA HIS A 64 -4.59 -4.27 0.17
C HIS A 64 -5.09 -5.69 -0.09
N GLU A 65 -5.85 -5.89 -1.17
CA GLU A 65 -6.34 -7.21 -1.58
C GLU A 65 -5.23 -8.18 -2.00
N ASN A 66 -4.02 -7.70 -2.30
CA ASN A 66 -2.88 -8.56 -2.62
C ASN A 66 -2.14 -9.09 -1.39
N ILE A 67 -2.52 -8.68 -0.17
CA ILE A 67 -1.89 -9.15 1.06
C ILE A 67 -2.41 -10.54 1.41
N ASP A 68 -1.52 -11.53 1.42
CA ASP A 68 -1.80 -12.89 1.89
C ASP A 68 -1.73 -12.98 3.42
N LYS A 69 -0.68 -12.40 4.01
CA LYS A 69 -0.44 -12.53 5.44
C LYS A 69 0.16 -11.27 6.05
N ILE A 70 -0.42 -10.84 7.17
CA ILE A 70 0.16 -9.81 8.05
C ILE A 70 1.06 -10.52 9.07
N ILE A 71 2.35 -10.21 9.04
CA ILE A 71 3.37 -10.76 9.95
C ILE A 71 3.52 -9.87 11.19
N PHE A 72 3.43 -8.57 10.99
CA PHE A 72 3.49 -7.57 12.04
C PHE A 72 2.63 -6.39 11.62
N GLU A 73 1.81 -5.89 12.53
CA GLU A 73 1.08 -4.65 12.33
C GLU A 73 1.92 -3.49 12.84
N GLY A 74 2.02 -2.44 12.03
CA GLY A 74 2.81 -1.26 12.30
C GLY A 74 2.35 -0.48 13.53
N TYR A 75 3.10 0.56 13.85
CA TYR A 75 2.81 1.39 15.01
C TYR A 75 1.52 2.21 14.79
N ARG A 76 0.70 2.32 15.83
CA ARG A 76 -0.55 3.11 15.84
C ARG A 76 -0.57 4.04 17.04
N ASP A 77 -1.00 5.27 16.78
CA ASP A 77 -1.32 6.26 17.80
C ASP A 77 -2.43 7.21 17.30
N GLU A 78 -2.57 8.35 17.96
CA GLU A 78 -3.54 9.38 17.58
C GLU A 78 -3.21 10.00 16.20
N GLU A 79 -1.93 10.10 15.82
CA GLU A 79 -1.54 10.61 14.51
C GLU A 79 -1.94 9.64 13.39
N GLU A 80 -1.75 8.34 13.61
CA GLU A 80 -2.21 7.30 12.70
C GLU A 80 -3.74 7.33 12.51
N SER A 81 -4.48 7.50 13.60
CA SER A 81 -5.95 7.60 13.55
C SER A 81 -6.39 8.82 12.74
N ARG A 82 -5.77 9.98 12.99
CA ARG A 82 -6.03 11.22 12.24
C ARG A 82 -5.62 11.13 10.77
N PHE A 83 -4.53 10.43 10.47
CA PHE A 83 -4.11 10.19 9.10
C PHE A 83 -5.18 9.44 8.32
N LEU A 84 -5.77 8.38 8.90
CA LEU A 84 -6.81 7.59 8.23
C LEU A 84 -8.07 8.41 7.93
N GLU A 85 -8.49 9.30 8.84
CA GLU A 85 -9.60 10.22 8.59
C GLU A 85 -9.34 11.11 7.36
N ILE A 86 -8.18 11.80 7.35
CA ILE A 86 -7.79 12.69 6.23
C ILE A 86 -7.61 11.89 4.94
N TYR A 87 -7.05 10.68 5.03
CA TYR A 87 -6.83 9.79 3.90
C TYR A 87 -8.16 9.41 3.24
N HIS A 88 -9.17 9.03 4.02
CA HIS A 88 -10.46 8.62 3.48
C HIS A 88 -11.21 9.75 2.80
N ASP A 89 -11.14 10.96 3.37
CA ASP A 89 -11.71 12.16 2.73
C ASP A 89 -11.02 12.41 1.38
N TRP A 90 -9.68 12.43 1.37
CA TRP A 90 -8.89 12.60 0.14
C TRP A 90 -9.15 11.50 -0.90
N GLU A 91 -9.21 10.23 -0.48
CA GLU A 91 -9.48 9.09 -1.36
C GLU A 91 -10.87 9.17 -2.01
N SER A 92 -11.86 9.70 -1.28
CA SER A 92 -13.23 9.87 -1.81
C SER A 92 -13.35 10.91 -2.93
N GLU A 93 -12.42 11.87 -2.97
CA GLU A 93 -12.37 12.93 -3.98
C GLU A 93 -11.51 12.58 -5.20
N LEU A 94 -10.75 11.49 -5.13
CA LEU A 94 -9.84 11.07 -6.20
C LEU A 94 -10.59 10.57 -7.43
N THR A 95 -10.15 11.07 -8.60
CA THR A 95 -10.60 10.59 -9.92
C THR A 95 -9.60 9.64 -10.59
N ILE A 96 -8.46 9.40 -9.93
CA ILE A 96 -7.38 8.55 -10.43
C ILE A 96 -7.78 7.08 -10.26
N PRO A 97 -7.63 6.24 -11.29
CA PRO A 97 -7.98 4.83 -11.20
C PRO A 97 -7.01 4.08 -10.28
N ARG A 98 -7.52 3.04 -9.60
CA ARG A 98 -6.68 2.11 -8.83
C ARG A 98 -5.90 1.21 -9.80
N LYS A 99 -4.63 0.93 -9.50
CA LYS A 99 -3.82 -0.03 -10.28
C LYS A 99 -4.48 -1.40 -10.21
N GLU A 100 -4.83 -1.95 -11.36
CA GLU A 100 -5.18 -3.36 -11.49
C GLU A 100 -3.90 -4.18 -11.45
N ILE A 101 -3.77 -5.05 -10.45
CA ILE A 101 -2.65 -5.98 -10.35
C ILE A 101 -3.16 -7.32 -10.86
N VAL A 102 -2.75 -7.66 -12.09
CA VAL A 102 -3.08 -8.93 -12.72
C VAL A 102 -2.35 -10.03 -11.96
N LYS A 103 -3.11 -10.99 -11.44
CA LYS A 103 -2.60 -12.22 -10.81
C LYS A 103 -1.91 -13.11 -11.84
#